data_AF-A0A6P3FLM9-F1
#
_entry.id   AF-A0A6P3FLM9-F1
#
_cell.length_a   1.000
_cell.length_b   1.000
_cell.length_c   1.000
_cell.angle_alpha   90.00
_cell.angle_beta   90.00
_cell.angle_gamma   90.00
#
_symmetry.space_group_name_H-M   'P 1'
#
loop_
_entity.id
_entity.type
_entity.pdbx_description
1 polymer ?
#
loop_
_entity_poly.entity_id
_entity_poly.type
_entity_poly.pdbx_seq_one_letter_code
_entity_poly.pdbx_strand_id
1 'polypeptide(L)'
;MIAVNRPNGVCKQRNTFLHDALQNVINVCKQGTTPCNNGQNNCHQSARPVRMTDCRLLRSQFPNCHYSNTSITKNFIVACDPPRRDDPQDPLVPVHFDRVI
;
A
#
# COMPACT_ATOMS: atom_id res chain seq x y z
N MET A 1 8.83 -4.38 9.65
CA MET A 1 9.46 -4.80 8.37
C MET A 1 9.80 -6.28 8.29
N ILE A 2 10.11 -6.99 9.39
CA ILE A 2 10.44 -8.43 9.35
C ILE A 2 9.39 -9.24 8.58
N ALA A 3 8.09 -9.06 8.88
CA ALA A 3 7.00 -9.74 8.18
C ALA A 3 6.91 -9.43 6.67
N VAL A 4 7.30 -8.21 6.26
CA VAL A 4 7.32 -7.79 4.85
C VAL A 4 8.52 -8.39 4.10
N ASN A 5 9.66 -8.50 4.77
CA ASN A 5 10.91 -8.93 4.14
C ASN A 5 11.04 -10.46 4.05
N ARG A 6 10.54 -11.19 5.04
CA ARG A 6 10.69 -12.66 5.14
C ARG A 6 10.20 -13.43 3.90
N PRO A 7 9.01 -13.15 3.32
CA PRO A 7 8.51 -13.90 2.17
C PRO A 7 9.45 -13.88 0.96
N ASN A 8 10.15 -12.77 0.74
CA ASN A 8 11.06 -12.59 -0.40
C ASN A 8 12.54 -12.80 -0.03
N GLY A 9 12.87 -13.01 1.25
CA GLY A 9 14.25 -13.15 1.72
C GLY A 9 15.13 -11.90 1.55
N VAL A 10 14.54 -10.72 1.29
CA VAL A 10 15.27 -9.48 0.95
C VAL A 10 14.74 -8.30 1.75
N CYS A 11 15.62 -7.38 2.14
CA CYS A 11 15.22 -6.10 2.74
C CYS A 11 14.53 -5.21 1.68
N LYS A 12 13.22 -5.02 1.80
CA LYS A 12 12.48 -4.09 0.92
C LYS A 12 13.00 -2.66 1.13
N GLN A 13 13.31 -1.95 0.05
CA GLN A 13 13.92 -0.61 0.12
C GLN A 13 13.01 0.43 0.80
N ARG A 14 11.72 0.39 0.49
CA ARG A 14 10.71 1.29 1.05
C ARG A 14 9.39 0.57 1.25
N ASN A 15 8.68 0.88 2.33
CA ASN A 15 7.33 0.35 2.57
C ASN A 15 6.49 1.36 3.35
N THR A 16 5.22 1.49 2.98
CA THR A 16 4.26 2.33 3.69
C THR A 16 3.24 1.45 4.40
N PHE A 17 2.99 1.71 5.68
CA PHE A 17 1.88 1.12 6.42
C PHE A 17 0.78 2.17 6.57
N LEU A 18 -0.38 1.92 5.96
CA LEU A 18 -1.57 2.73 6.16
C LEU A 18 -2.19 2.36 7.52
N HIS A 19 -2.44 3.34 8.38
CA HIS A 19 -3.14 3.15 9.65
C HIS A 19 -4.65 3.36 9.43
N ASP A 20 -5.25 2.41 8.72
CA ASP A 20 -6.69 2.42 8.40
C ASP A 20 -7.24 0.99 8.39
N ALA A 21 -8.57 0.86 8.47
CA ALA A 21 -9.23 -0.42 8.32
C ALA A 21 -9.17 -0.91 6.87
N LEU A 22 -9.04 -2.23 6.67
CA LEU A 22 -9.04 -2.83 5.34
C LEU A 22 -10.27 -2.43 4.52
N GLN A 23 -11.46 -2.42 5.14
CA GLN A 23 -12.69 -2.01 4.47
C GLN A 23 -12.65 -0.57 3.94
N ASN A 24 -11.97 0.34 4.66
CA ASN A 24 -11.82 1.72 4.20
C ASN A 24 -10.94 1.80 2.96
N VAL A 25 -9.87 0.99 2.89
CA VAL A 25 -9.03 0.87 1.68
C VAL A 25 -9.81 0.23 0.53
N ILE A 26 -10.62 -0.80 0.79
CA ILE A 26 -11.50 -1.40 -0.23
C ILE A 26 -12.51 -0.36 -0.76
N ASN A 27 -13.07 0.47 0.11
CA ASN A 27 -13.98 1.55 -0.31
C ASN A 27 -13.30 2.62 -1.17
N VAL A 28 -11.96 2.73 -1.16
CA VAL A 28 -11.22 3.58 -2.11
C VAL A 28 -11.38 3.06 -3.54
N CYS A 29 -11.48 1.74 -3.75
CA CYS A 29 -11.71 1.15 -5.07
C CYS A 29 -13.06 1.55 -5.71
N LYS A 30 -13.98 2.12 -4.91
CA LYS A 30 -15.29 2.63 -5.38
C LYS A 30 -15.22 4.10 -5.82
N GLN A 31 -14.07 4.76 -5.64
CA GLN A 31 -13.83 6.14 -6.07
C GLN A 31 -13.57 6.21 -7.58
N GLY A 32 -13.55 7.43 -8.14
CA GLY A 32 -13.19 7.65 -9.54
C GLY A 32 -11.80 7.08 -9.90
N THR A 33 -11.67 6.59 -11.12
CA THR A 33 -10.40 6.07 -11.63
C THR A 33 -9.40 7.20 -11.87
N THR A 34 -8.13 6.91 -11.64
CA THR A 34 -7.00 7.80 -11.89
C THR A 34 -5.83 7.00 -12.48
N PRO A 35 -4.93 7.59 -13.26
CA PRO A 35 -3.76 6.89 -13.77
C PRO A 35 -2.80 6.43 -12.66
N CYS A 36 -2.43 5.15 -12.71
CA CYS A 36 -1.34 4.56 -11.95
C CYS A 36 0.02 5.07 -12.44
N ASN A 37 1.08 4.90 -11.65
CA ASN A 37 2.45 5.24 -12.08
C ASN A 37 2.92 4.44 -13.29
N ASN A 38 2.42 3.21 -13.46
CA ASN A 38 2.71 2.34 -14.60
C ASN A 38 1.82 2.62 -15.83
N GLY A 39 0.98 3.66 -15.79
CA GLY A 39 0.08 4.05 -16.88
C GLY A 39 -1.23 3.26 -16.97
N GLN A 40 -1.48 2.29 -16.09
CA GLN A 40 -2.77 1.60 -16.01
C GLN A 40 -3.86 2.52 -15.42
N ASN A 41 -5.12 2.22 -15.73
CA ASN A 41 -6.28 3.04 -15.34
C ASN A 41 -7.19 2.38 -14.29
N ASN A 42 -6.64 1.46 -13.49
CA ASN A 42 -7.33 0.78 -12.39
C ASN A 42 -6.89 1.33 -11.02
N CYS A 43 -6.30 2.52 -10.97
CA CYS A 43 -5.93 3.18 -9.72
C CYS A 43 -7.05 4.09 -9.21
N HIS A 44 -7.13 4.24 -7.89
CA HIS A 44 -8.13 5.05 -7.20
C HIS A 44 -7.48 5.82 -6.07
N GLN A 45 -7.83 7.11 -5.94
CA GLN A 45 -7.29 7.97 -4.90
C GLN A 45 -8.20 8.00 -3.67
N SER A 46 -7.60 7.98 -2.48
CA SER A 46 -8.33 8.16 -1.23
C SER A 46 -9.02 9.54 -1.16
N ALA A 47 -10.28 9.56 -0.73
CA ALA A 47 -11.04 10.80 -0.59
C ALA A 47 -10.56 11.70 0.56
N ARG A 48 -9.88 11.11 1.56
CA ARG A 48 -9.36 11.79 2.74
C ARG A 48 -7.95 11.30 3.07
N PRO A 49 -7.12 12.15 3.70
CA PRO A 49 -5.79 11.75 4.08
C PRO A 49 -5.84 10.80 5.28
N VAL A 50 -4.90 9.87 5.32
CA VAL A 50 -4.82 8.81 6.33
C VAL A 50 -3.45 8.87 6.99
N ARG A 51 -3.41 8.58 8.30
CA ARG A 51 -2.14 8.42 9.03
C ARG A 51 -1.40 7.21 8.49
N MET A 52 -0.11 7.33 8.23
CA MET A 52 0.69 6.23 7.73
C MET A 52 2.13 6.31 8.24
N THR A 53 2.82 5.17 8.24
CA THR A 53 4.24 5.08 8.55
C THR A 53 5.01 4.72 7.29
N ASP A 54 5.87 5.63 6.83
CA ASP A 54 6.83 5.41 5.75
C ASP A 54 8.13 4.84 6.33
N CYS A 55 8.45 3.60 5.97
CA CYS A 55 9.69 2.92 6.35
C CYS A 55 10.69 3.01 5.20
N ARG A 56 11.90 3.53 5.45
CA ARG A 56 13.00 3.59 4.46
C ARG A 56 14.20 2.80 4.96
N LEU A 57 14.76 1.94 4.10
CA LEU A 57 15.91 1.13 4.43
C LEU A 57 17.13 2.02 4.66
N LEU A 58 17.76 1.87 5.82
CA LEU A 58 19.02 2.53 6.16
C LEU A 58 20.20 1.60 5.92
N ARG A 59 20.05 0.33 6.34
CA ARG A 59 21.10 -0.69 6.20
C ARG A 59 20.49 -2.04 5.88
N SER A 60 20.88 -2.59 4.75
CA SER A 60 20.50 -3.94 4.33
C SER A 60 21.31 -4.98 5.10
N GLN A 61 20.67 -5.69 6.02
CA GLN A 61 21.31 -6.74 6.84
C GLN A 61 20.29 -7.82 7.16
N PHE A 62 19.83 -8.59 6.16
CA PHE A 62 18.83 -9.63 6.38
C PHE A 62 19.33 -10.71 7.37
N PRO A 63 18.53 -11.14 8.37
CA PRO A 63 17.12 -10.80 8.61
C PRO A 63 16.88 -9.51 9.43
N ASN A 64 17.93 -8.91 9.99
CA ASN A 64 17.91 -7.74 10.88
C ASN A 64 18.15 -6.40 10.14
N CYS A 65 17.41 -6.18 9.06
CA CYS A 65 17.48 -4.93 8.28
C CYS A 65 17.12 -3.71 9.15
N HIS A 66 17.85 -2.61 8.98
CA HIS A 66 17.62 -1.36 9.75
C HIS A 66 16.83 -0.36 8.92
N TYR A 67 15.79 0.23 9.51
CA TYR A 67 14.88 1.16 8.84
C TYR A 67 14.72 2.45 9.63
N SER A 68 14.57 3.57 8.93
CA SER A 68 13.97 4.78 9.50
C SER A 68 12.46 4.74 9.32
N ASN A 69 11.74 5.34 10.26
CA ASN A 69 10.28 5.45 10.23
C ASN A 69 9.87 6.92 10.27
N THR A 70 9.02 7.32 9.34
CA THR A 70 8.42 8.66 9.31
C THR A 70 6.91 8.55 9.38
N SER A 71 6.31 9.20 10.38
CA SER A 71 4.84 9.30 10.47
C SER A 71 4.37 10.47 9.61
N ILE A 72 3.45 10.20 8.68
CA ILE A 72 2.87 11.20 7.78
C ILE A 72 1.35 11.05 7.72
N THR A 73 0.64 12.10 7.35
CA THR A 73 -0.82 12.06 7.11
C THR A 73 -1.07 12.63 5.73
N LYS A 74 -1.43 11.76 4.78
CA LYS A 74 -1.51 12.10 3.35
C LYS A 74 -2.56 11.26 2.63
N ASN A 75 -2.96 11.71 1.44
CA ASN A 75 -3.75 10.89 0.54
C ASN A 75 -2.87 9.80 -0.08
N PHE A 76 -3.50 8.74 -0.56
CA PHE A 76 -2.82 7.65 -1.24
C PHE A 76 -3.60 7.18 -2.46
N ILE A 77 -2.92 6.43 -3.31
CA ILE A 77 -3.49 5.79 -4.50
C ILE A 77 -3.21 4.29 -4.42
N VAL A 78 -4.26 3.49 -4.66
CA VAL A 78 -4.18 2.03 -4.78
C VAL A 78 -4.69 1.60 -6.14
N ALA A 79 -4.10 0.54 -6.69
CA ALA A 79 -4.69 -0.19 -7.81
C ALA A 79 -5.66 -1.24 -7.29
N CYS A 80 -6.80 -1.39 -7.96
CA CYS A 80 -7.86 -2.31 -7.59
C CYS A 80 -8.24 -3.21 -8.77
N ASP A 81 -8.44 -4.49 -8.49
CA ASP A 81 -8.85 -5.50 -9.47
C ASP A 81 -10.01 -6.35 -8.89
N PRO A 82 -10.73 -7.14 -9.72
CA PRO A 82 -11.72 -8.09 -9.21
C PRO A 82 -11.13 -9.09 -8.21
N PRO A 83 -11.88 -9.49 -7.17
CA PRO A 83 -11.40 -10.40 -6.13
C PRO A 83 -11.13 -11.81 -6.66
N ARG A 84 -10.16 -12.49 -6.03
CA ARG A 84 -9.89 -13.92 -6.16
C ARG A 84 -10.67 -14.72 -5.13
N ARG A 85 -10.58 -16.06 -5.18
CA ARG A 85 -11.40 -16.98 -4.35
C ARG A 85 -11.30 -16.74 -2.85
N ASP A 86 -10.14 -16.27 -2.37
CA ASP A 86 -9.87 -16.07 -0.94
C ASP A 86 -9.93 -14.58 -0.53
N ASP A 87 -10.32 -13.69 -1.45
CA ASP A 87 -10.42 -12.26 -1.18
C ASP A 87 -11.77 -11.89 -0.54
N PRO A 88 -11.87 -10.72 0.11
CA PRO A 88 -13.14 -10.19 0.59
C PRO A 88 -14.21 -10.11 -0.52
N GLN A 89 -15.47 -10.33 -0.15
CA GLN A 89 -16.61 -10.18 -1.06
C GLN A 89 -16.91 -8.69 -1.32
N ASP A 90 -16.15 -8.07 -2.21
CA ASP A 90 -16.41 -6.74 -2.78
C ASP A 90 -16.14 -6.79 -4.30
N PRO A 91 -16.82 -5.99 -5.14
CA PRO A 91 -16.61 -6.02 -6.60
C PRO A 91 -15.18 -5.75 -7.06
N LEU A 92 -14.43 -4.96 -6.28
CA LEU A 92 -13.03 -4.65 -6.48
C LEU A 92 -12.31 -4.68 -5.14
N VAL A 93 -11.08 -5.18 -5.14
CA VAL A 93 -10.20 -5.23 -3.97
C VAL A 93 -8.85 -4.59 -4.27
N PRO A 94 -8.19 -3.95 -3.29
CA PRO A 94 -6.90 -3.33 -3.50
C PRO A 94 -5.82 -4.40 -3.66
N VAL A 95 -5.11 -4.38 -4.80
CA VAL A 95 -4.06 -5.36 -5.12
C VAL A 95 -2.67 -4.76 -5.09
N HIS A 96 -2.56 -3.43 -5.22
CA HIS A 96 -1.27 -2.75 -5.20
C HIS A 96 -1.38 -1.35 -4.57
N PHE A 97 -0.38 -0.99 -3.76
CA PHE A 97 -0.20 0.37 -3.29
C PHE A 97 0.67 1.13 -4.31
N ASP A 98 0.10 2.09 -5.02
CA ASP A 98 0.79 2.79 -6.10
C ASP A 98 1.67 3.94 -5.59
N ARG A 99 1.08 4.90 -4.87
CA ARG A 99 1.82 6.05 -4.30
C ARG A 99 1.09 6.78 -3.19
N VAL A 100 1.86 7.56 -2.44
CA VAL A 100 1.38 8.63 -1.54
C VAL A 100 1.35 9.95 -2.33
N ILE A 101 0.36 10.81 -2.07
CA ILE A 101 0.27 12.18 -2.61
C ILE A 101 0.71 13.20 -1.56
#